data_AF-A0A4V2QX68-F1
#
_entry.id   AF-A0A4V2QX68-F1
#
_cell.length_a   1.000
_cell.length_b   1.000
_cell.length_c   1.000
_cell.angle_alpha   90.00
_cell.angle_beta   90.00
_cell.angle_gamma   90.00
#
_symmetry.space_group_name_H-M   'P 1'
#
loop_
_entity.id
_entity.type
_entity.pdbx_description
1 polymer ?
#
loop_
_entity_poly.entity_id
_entity_poly.type
_entity_poly.pdbx_seq_one_letter_code
_entity_poly.pdbx_strand_id
1 'polypeptide(L)' 'MAIDGMTKLLPVALLLATSMLTGCGTVKEKTAPCKRPAELTSYADDRRQACGPMRSVNDPAAAFAAVGFE' A
#
# COMPACT_ATOMS: atom_id res chain seq x y z
N MET A 1 -3.51 52.32 6.53
CA MET A 1 -4.44 51.17 6.50
C MET A 1 -4.00 49.99 5.62
N ALA A 2 -3.16 50.16 4.58
CA ALA A 2 -2.70 49.03 3.74
C ALA A 2 -1.66 48.11 4.42
N ILE A 3 -0.82 48.67 5.30
CA ILE A 3 0.28 47.96 5.96
C ILE A 3 -0.23 46.99 7.05
N ASP A 4 -1.26 47.40 7.80
CA ASP A 4 -1.89 46.57 8.85
C ASP A 4 -2.59 45.32 8.30
N GLY A 5 -3.15 45.41 7.10
CA GLY A 5 -3.81 44.27 6.45
C GLY A 5 -2.82 43.18 6.05
N MET A 6 -1.63 43.57 5.58
CA MET A 6 -0.56 42.64 5.17
C MET A 6 0.00 41.84 6.35
N THR A 7 0.17 42.50 7.51
CA THR A 7 0.68 41.86 8.73
C THR A 7 -0.28 40.81 9.29
N LYS A 8 -1.60 41.00 9.10
CA LYS A 8 -2.63 40.03 9.50
C LYS A 8 -2.72 38.81 8.58
N LEU A 9 -2.31 38.94 7.32
CA LEU A 9 -2.34 37.87 6.32
C LEU A 9 -1.11 36.94 6.41
N LEU A 10 0.02 37.46 6.90
CA LEU A 10 1.28 36.72 7.07
C LEU A 10 1.14 35.43 7.91
N PRO A 11 0.52 35.42 9.11
CA PRO A 11 0.38 34.19 9.89
C PRO A 11 -0.54 33.16 9.22
N VAL A 12 -1.58 33.60 8.52
CA VAL A 12 -2.49 32.73 7.77
C VAL A 12 -1.75 32.07 6.61
N ALA A 13 -0.97 32.84 5.85
CA ALA A 13 -0.14 32.33 4.77
C ALA A 13 0.91 31.32 5.27
N LEU A 14 1.53 31.57 6.43
CA LEU A 14 2.49 30.65 7.04
C LEU A 14 1.85 29.33 7.49
N LEU A 15 0.65 29.38 8.09
CA LEU A 15 -0.11 28.18 8.45
C LEU A 15 -0.50 27.35 7.22
N LEU A 16 -0.96 28.00 6.16
CA LEU A 16 -1.26 27.34 4.88
C LEU A 16 -0.01 26.67 4.30
N ALA A 17 1.12 27.38 4.23
CA ALA A 17 2.38 26.86 3.68
C ALA A 17 2.91 25.66 4.48
N THR A 18 2.85 25.72 5.81
CA THR A 18 3.30 24.61 6.68
C THR A 18 2.38 23.40 6.64
N SER A 19 1.07 23.59 6.46
CA SER A 19 0.12 22.48 6.27
C SER A 19 0.39 21.67 5.00
N MET A 20 0.90 22.31 3.95
CA MET A 20 1.28 21.63 2.71
C MET A 20 2.54 20.75 2.88
N LEU A 21 3.39 21.05 3.86
CA LEU A 21 4.58 20.24 4.16
C LEU A 21 4.26 18.95 4.93
N THR A 22 3.13 18.89 5.66
CA THR A 22 2.80 17.74 6.53
C THR A 22 1.95 16.65 5.85
N GLY A 23 1.62 16.80 4.56
CA GLY A 23 0.67 15.93 3.84
C GLY A 23 1.22 15.09 2.69
N CYS A 24 2.54 14.96 2.51
CA CYS A 24 3.14 14.40 1.30
C CYS A 24 3.24 12.86 1.28
N GLY A 25 2.14 12.15 1.58
CA GLY A 25 2.05 10.71 1.42
C GLY A 25 0.81 10.37 0.61
N THR A 26 0.99 9.71 -0.54
CA THR A 26 -0.16 9.19 -1.32
C THR A 26 -0.94 8.19 -0.46
N VAL A 27 -2.22 7.92 -0.80
CA VAL A 27 -3.02 6.90 -0.07
C VAL A 27 -2.22 5.60 0.09
N LYS A 28 -1.48 5.18 -0.95
CA LYS A 28 -0.56 4.04 -0.95
C LYS A 28 0.54 4.10 0.14
N GLU A 29 1.10 5.28 0.44
CA GLU A 29 2.14 5.47 1.46
C GLU A 29 1.57 5.53 2.88
N LYS A 30 0.34 6.01 3.05
CA LYS A 30 -0.35 6.09 4.35
C LYS A 30 -1.16 4.84 4.70
N THR A 31 -1.58 4.08 3.69
CA THR A 31 -2.28 2.79 3.81
C THR A 31 -1.43 1.64 3.31
N ALA A 32 -0.11 1.83 3.19
CA ALA A 32 0.81 0.70 2.99
C ALA A 32 0.44 -0.36 4.03
N PRO A 33 0.22 -1.63 3.65
CA PRO A 33 -0.36 -2.61 4.54
C PRO A 33 0.40 -2.60 5.86
N CYS A 34 -0.32 -2.45 6.98
CA CYS A 34 0.29 -2.43 8.32
C CYS A 34 1.11 -3.69 8.62
N LYS A 35 0.98 -4.72 7.77
CA LYS A 35 1.96 -5.79 7.62
C LYS A 35 3.16 -5.27 6.83
N ARG A 36 4.20 -4.88 7.58
CA ARG A 36 5.57 -4.91 7.07
C ARG A 36 5.78 -6.28 6.41
N PRO A 37 6.03 -6.37 5.10
CA PRO A 37 6.32 -7.65 4.48
C PRO A 37 7.59 -8.20 5.15
N ALA A 38 7.66 -9.53 5.28
CA ALA A 38 8.80 -10.18 5.92
C ALA A 38 10.12 -9.77 5.27
N GLU A 39 10.10 -9.51 3.95
CA GLU A 39 11.26 -9.10 3.17
C GLU A 39 10.95 -7.89 2.27
N LEU A 40 11.94 -7.00 2.10
CA LEU A 40 11.90 -5.82 1.21
C LEU A 40 11.60 -6.18 -0.24
N THR A 41 11.93 -7.40 -0.66
CA THR A 41 11.70 -7.92 -2.01
C THR A 41 10.22 -8.12 -2.33
N SER A 42 9.33 -8.09 -1.34
CA SER A 42 7.87 -8.16 -1.56
C SER A 42 7.29 -6.93 -2.28
N TYR A 43 8.05 -5.84 -2.36
CA TYR A 43 7.69 -4.65 -3.14
C TYR A 43 8.31 -4.64 -4.55
N ALA A 44 9.25 -5.55 -4.81
CA ALA A 44 9.82 -5.68 -6.15
C ALA A 44 8.82 -6.37 -7.06
N ASP A 45 8.92 -6.08 -8.35
CA ASP A 45 8.12 -6.74 -9.37
C ASP A 45 8.38 -8.26 -9.31
N ASP A 46 7.32 -9.08 -9.37
CA ASP A 46 7.47 -10.52 -9.26
C ASP A 46 8.31 -11.01 -10.45
N ARG A 47 9.52 -11.48 -10.16
CA ARG A 47 10.44 -11.99 -11.19
C ARG A 47 10.04 -13.38 -11.68
N ARG A 48 9.08 -14.03 -11.00
CA ARG A 48 8.51 -15.28 -11.47
C ARG A 48 7.78 -14.99 -12.77
N GLN A 49 8.12 -15.74 -13.80
CA GLN A 49 7.34 -15.72 -15.04
C GLN A 49 5.91 -16.13 -14.71
N ALA A 50 4.95 -15.64 -15.49
CA ALA A 50 3.56 -16.07 -15.36
C ALA A 50 3.52 -17.60 -15.34
N CYS A 51 3.19 -18.17 -14.19
CA CYS A 51 2.91 -19.59 -14.07
C CYS A 51 1.73 -19.82 -15.01
N GLY A 52 1.91 -20.64 -16.05
CA GLY A 52 0.87 -20.95 -17.02
C GLY A 52 -0.42 -21.47 -16.36
N PRO A 53 -1.43 -21.84 -17.15
CA PRO A 53 -2.70 -22.31 -16.60
C PRO A 53 -2.49 -23.38 -15.53
N MET A 54 -3.17 -23.25 -14.39
CA MET A 54 -3.08 -24.24 -13.31
C MET A 54 -3.45 -25.62 -13.84
N ARG A 55 -2.60 -26.61 -13.55
CA ARG A 55 -2.89 -28.02 -13.85
C ARG A 55 -3.25 -28.73 -12.57
N SER A 56 -4.29 -29.57 -12.62
CA SER A 56 -4.53 -30.55 -11.57
C SER A 56 -3.29 -31.44 -11.42
N VAL A 57 -2.79 -31.55 -10.18
CA VAL A 57 -1.68 -32.45 -9.83
C VAL A 57 -2.22 -33.77 -9.28
N ASN A 58 -3.38 -33.74 -8.62
CA ASN A 58 -4.03 -34.92 -8.06
C ASN A 58 -5.50 -35.02 -8.51
N ASP A 59 -5.97 -36.25 -8.61
CA ASP A 59 -7.40 -36.56 -8.61
C ASP A 59 -7.98 -36.30 -7.20
N PRO A 60 -8.98 -35.40 -7.06
CA PRO A 60 -9.55 -35.08 -5.77
C PRO A 60 -10.14 -36.31 -5.07
N ALA A 61 -10.81 -37.22 -5.79
CA ALA A 61 -11.43 -38.39 -5.18
C ALA A 61 -10.38 -39.33 -4.58
N ALA A 62 -9.33 -39.65 -5.34
CA ALA A 62 -8.20 -40.41 -4.83
C ALA A 62 -7.49 -39.71 -3.64
N ALA A 63 -7.38 -38.39 -3.67
CA ALA A 63 -6.75 -37.63 -2.59
C ALA A 63 -7.57 -37.66 -1.29
N PHE A 64 -8.90 -37.54 -1.37
CA PHE A 64 -9.76 -37.64 -0.19
C PHE A 64 -9.77 -39.05 0.40
N ALA A 65 -9.85 -40.09 -0.45
CA ALA A 65 -9.75 -41.47 -0.03
C ALA A 65 -8.41 -41.76 0.69
N ALA A 66 -7.29 -41.22 0.18
CA ALA A 66 -5.97 -41.38 0.81
C ALA A 66 -5.86 -40.71 2.20
N VAL A 67 -6.69 -39.71 2.49
CA VAL A 67 -6.74 -39.01 3.79
C VAL A 67 -7.83 -39.58 4.71
N GLY A 68 -8.58 -40.58 4.25
CA GLY A 68 -9.65 -41.23 5.03
C GLY A 68 -10.95 -40.43 5.05
N PHE A 69 -11.16 -39.56 4.07
CA PHE A 69 -12.46 -38.95 3.81
C PHE A 69 -13.16 -39.79 2.73
N GLU A 70 -14.20 -40.52 3.14
CA GLU A 70 -15.12 -41.29 2.30
C GLU A 70 -16.57 -40.89 2.58
#